data_AF-A0AAW5CIA0-F1
#
_entry.id   AF-A0AAW5CIA0-F1
#
_cell.length_a   1.000
_cell.length_b   1.000
_cell.length_c   1.000
_cell.angle_alpha   90.00
_cell.angle_beta   90.00
_cell.angle_gamma   90.00
#
_symmetry.space_group_name_H-M   'P 1'
#
loop_
_entity.id
_entity.type
_entity.pdbx_description
1 polymer ?
#
loop_
_entity_poly.entity_id
_entity_poly.type
_entity_poly.pdbx_seq_one_letter_code
_entity_poly.pdbx_strand_id
1 'polypeptide(L)' 'MDASLNLLKVSDDEYTVFYQEKGRIYKRQIFFTYEDALDYLYERIKSAVDVGKKYGFKAI' A
#
# COMPACT_ATOMS: atom_id res chain seq x y z
N MET A 1 -5.62 8.40 12.71
CA MET A 1 -4.34 7.73 12.40
C MET A 1 -3.87 8.27 11.08
N ASP A 2 -2.67 8.84 11.03
CA ASP A 2 -2.05 9.34 9.79
C ASP A 2 -1.14 8.24 9.25
N ALA A 3 -1.78 7.24 8.63
CA ALA A 3 -1.12 6.09 8.04
C ALA A 3 -1.33 6.14 6.52
N SER A 4 -0.23 6.02 5.78
CA SER A 4 -0.25 6.00 4.31
C SER A 4 0.35 4.71 3.79
N LEU A 5 -0.15 4.29 2.63
CA LEU A 5 0.40 3.19 1.84
C LEU A 5 1.00 3.80 0.57
N ASN A 6 2.28 3.55 0.34
CA ASN A 6 3.06 4.22 -0.71
C ASN A 6 3.75 3.19 -1.60
N LEU A 7 3.97 3.55 -2.87
CA LEU A 7 4.79 2.81 -3.83
C LEU A 7 5.97 3.70 -4.25
N LEU A 8 7.18 3.17 -4.18
CA LEU A 8 8.41 3.86 -4.54
C LEU A 8 9.26 3.00 -5.47
N LYS A 9 9.72 3.56 -6.59
CA LYS A 9 10.79 2.97 -7.41
C LYS A 9 12.14 3.26 -6.74
N VAL A 10 12.87 2.22 -6.37
CA VAL A 10 14.18 2.31 -5.70
C VAL A 10 15.32 2.26 -6.71
N SER A 11 15.22 1.35 -7.68
CA SER A 11 16.14 1.21 -8.82
C SER A 11 15.37 0.75 -10.05
N ASP A 12 16.05 0.49 -11.17
CA ASP A 12 15.40 0.10 -12.42
C ASP A 12 14.50 -1.13 -12.30
N ASP A 13 14.98 -2.14 -11.58
CA ASP A 13 14.25 -3.39 -11.36
C ASP A 13 13.80 -3.55 -9.91
N GLU A 14 13.67 -2.47 -9.12
CA GLU A 14 13.23 -2.58 -7.73
C GLU A 14 12.15 -1.56 -7.37
N TYR A 15 11.03 -2.07 -6.88
CA TYR A 15 9.89 -1.31 -6.40
C TYR A 15 9.58 -1.72 -4.96
N THR A 16 9.30 -0.74 -4.10
CA THR A 16 8.94 -0.99 -2.71
C THR A 16 7.57 -0.42 -2.42
N VAL A 17 6.65 -1.28 -1.98
CA VAL A 17 5.38 -0.86 -1.36
C VAL A 17 5.57 -0.81 0.15
N PHE A 18 5.25 0.30 0.80
CA PHE A 18 5.47 0.45 2.24
C PHE A 18 4.37 1.24 2.96
N TYR A 19 4.19 0.89 4.22
CA TYR A 19 3.35 1.61 5.15
C TYR A 19 4.18 2.60 5.96
N GLN A 20 3.68 3.84 6.02
CA GLN A 20 4.29 4.92 6.78
C GLN A 20 3.29 5.51 7.76
N GLU A 21 3.71 5.67 9.01
CA GLU A 21 2.97 6.38 10.05
C GLU A 21 3.90 7.39 10.73
N LYS A 22 3.46 8.66 10.83
CA LYS A 22 4.24 9.74 11.47
C LYS A 22 5.69 9.84 10.97
N GLY A 23 5.89 9.70 9.66
CA GLY A 23 7.21 9.75 9.03
C GLY A 23 8.07 8.49 9.20
N ARG A 24 7.56 7.43 9.83
CA ARG A 24 8.30 6.17 10.04
C ARG A 24 7.72 5.05 9.20
N ILE A 25 8.60 4.34 8.50
CA ILE A 25 8.24 3.11 7.79
C ILE A 25 8.20 1.96 8.79
N TYR A 26 7.07 1.28 8.90
CA TYR A 26 6.90 0.15 9.84
C TYR A 26 6.67 -1.18 9.13
N LYS A 27 6.36 -1.17 7.83
CA LYS A 27 6.24 -2.38 7.01
C LYS A 27 6.56 -2.04 5.56
N ARG A 28 7.31 -2.90 4.88
CA ARG A 28 7.60 -2.79 3.44
C ARG A 28 7.62 -4.15 2.76
N GLN A 29 7.35 -4.16 1.47
CA GLN A 29 7.48 -5.31 0.58
C GLN A 29 8.21 -4.86 -0.68
N ILE A 30 9.21 -5.63 -1.09
CA ILE A 30 10.03 -5.38 -2.28
C ILE A 30 9.52 -6.25 -3.42
N PHE A 31 9.54 -5.69 -4.63
CA PHE A 31 9.14 -6.30 -5.89
C PHE A 31 10.19 -5.99 -6.96
N PHE A 32 10.35 -6.92 -7.91
CA PHE A 32 11.30 -6.76 -9.01
C PHE A 32 10.64 -6.40 -10.36
N THR A 33 9.31 -6.27 -10.36
CA THR A 33 8.52 -5.78 -11.48
C THR A 33 7.58 -4.69 -10.98
N TYR A 34 7.21 -3.77 -11.89
CA TYR A 34 6.27 -2.71 -11.55
C TYR A 34 4.85 -3.27 -11.39
N GLU A 35 4.50 -4.25 -12.21
CA GLU A 35 3.21 -4.94 -12.25
C GLU A 35 2.92 -5.65 -10.93
N ASP A 36 3.87 -6.44 -10.40
CA ASP A 36 3.67 -7.14 -9.12
C ASP A 36 3.50 -6.15 -7.97
N ALA A 37 4.23 -5.03 -8.01
CA ALA A 37 4.13 -3.98 -7.01
C ALA A 37 2.76 -3.28 -7.05
N LEU A 38 2.23 -3.03 -8.24
CA LEU A 38 0.89 -2.47 -8.45
C LEU A 38 -0.21 -3.43 -8.02
N ASP A 39 -0.12 -4.71 -8.39
CA ASP A 39 -1.10 -5.72 -8.00
C ASP A 39 -1.17 -5.87 -6.48
N TYR A 40 -0.01 -5.90 -5.82
CA TYR A 40 0.05 -5.89 -4.36
C TYR A 40 -0.58 -4.63 -3.76
N LEU A 41 -0.24 -3.45 -4.29
CA LEU A 41 -0.78 -2.17 -3.81
C LEU A 41 -2.31 -2.16 -3.92
N TYR A 42 -2.84 -2.57 -5.07
CA TYR A 42 -4.27 -2.63 -5.33
C TYR A 42 -5.00 -3.56 -4.34
N GLU A 43 -4.49 -4.77 -4.12
CA GLU A 43 -5.11 -5.72 -3.18
C GLU A 43 -5.12 -5.20 -1.74
N ARG A 44 -4.09 -4.43 -1.33
CA ARG A 44 -4.08 -3.80 0.00
C ARG A 44 -5.12 -2.68 0.12
N ILE A 45 -5.26 -1.85 -0.91
CA ILE A 45 -6.28 -0.79 -0.94
C ILE A 45 -7.68 -1.41 -0.93
N LYS A 46 -7.93 -2.39 -1.79
CA LYS A 46 -9.20 -3.11 -1.87
C LYS A 46 -9.57 -3.75 -0.53
N SER A 47 -8.63 -4.44 0.10
CA SER A 47 -8.84 -5.03 1.44
C SER A 47 -9.20 -3.96 2.48
N ALA A 48 -8.54 -2.80 2.47
CA ALA A 48 -8.87 -1.70 3.38
C ALA A 48 -10.28 -1.12 3.11
N VAL A 49 -10.67 -0.96 1.84
CA VAL A 49 -12.02 -0.51 1.44
C VAL A 49 -13.08 -1.52 1.88
N ASP A 50 -12.85 -2.81 1.66
CA ASP A 50 -13.80 -3.87 2.02
C ASP A 50 -13.99 -3.97 3.54
N VAL A 51 -12.91 -3.80 4.31
CA VAL A 51 -12.97 -3.65 5.77
C VAL A 51 -13.79 -2.42 6.14
N GLY A 52 -13.53 -1.26 5.51
CA GLY A 52 -14.31 -0.04 5.75
C GLY A 52 -15.80 -0.24 5.53
N LYS A 53 -16.19 -0.86 4.41
CA LYS A 53 -17.58 -1.21 4.10
C LYS A 53 -18.20 -2.11 5.16
N LYS A 54 -17.48 -3.14 5.62
CA LYS A 54 -17.95 -4.06 6.68
C LYS A 54 -18.29 -3.33 7.98
N TYR A 55 -17.56 -2.27 8.32
CA TYR A 55 -17.77 -1.45 9.52
C TYR A 55 -18.67 -0.22 9.28
N GLY A 56 -19.34 -0.12 8.12
CA GLY A 56 -20.31 0.93 7.83
C GLY A 56 -19.70 2.24 7.32
N PHE A 57 -18.40 2.28 7.01
CA PHE A 57 -17.81 3.42 6.29
C PHE A 57 -18.28 3.39 4.83
N LYS A 58 -19.07 4.40 4.45
CA LYS A 58 -19.32 4.72 3.04
C LYS A 58 -18.16 5.56 2.53
N ALA A 59 -17.40 5.03 1.58
CA ALA A 59 -16.49 5.86 0.78
C ALA A 59 -17.36 6.91 0.07
N ILE A 60 -17.06 8.19 0.29
CA ILE A 60 -17.73 9.35 -0.31
C ILE A 60 -17.19 9.52 -1.73
#